data_AF-A0A8T1H9Z4-F1
#
_entry.id   AF-A0A8T1H9Z4-F1
#
_cell.length_a   1.000
_cell.length_b   1.000
_cell.length_c   1.000
_cell.angle_alpha   90.00
_cell.angle_beta   90.00
_cell.angle_gamma   90.00
#
_symmetry.space_group_name_H-M   'P 1'
#
loop_
_entity.id
_entity.type
_entity.pdbx_description
1 polymer ?
#
loop_
_entity_poly.entity_id
_entity_poly.type
_entity_poly.pdbx_seq_one_letter_code
_entity_poly.pdbx_strand_id
1 'polypeptide(L)'
;MNLYAVLWAGLAVLASVQAQDGSQTQAQTSQFEVGSPESQAASQGASQTQGPVETSKPTTKYIDFSKLTQAPSATVARNMTKGTMRPDPRQEPPTPAPTPAPTPAPTPAPTPAPTPAPTPAPTPDPGPWVTKTIGHDDVKPFPQPEPVTISEKAGVKFKPQIQIRTGCVPYPAVNEFGETSGGLQTSGSPRGGCRGSGHGSQVYGRSTWMDGVWAIMYSWYFPKDSPSSRMGHRHDWEHAIVFIDNPDVPEPKILACSVSSHDGYKKYSPCPSYVIDGTSLKVRYKHAWPLNHDLDTTGDAGTFQDLIMWDQMSNDARRALNAVHFGKANTPFNDGNFRPKLEKAWPFKK
;
A
#
# COMPACT_ATOMS: atom_id res chain seq x y z
N MET A 1 34.93 -43.72 43.07
CA MET A 1 36.39 -43.73 43.29
C MET A 1 37.03 -44.61 42.24
N ASN A 2 38.15 -44.15 41.67
CA ASN A 2 39.09 -44.75 40.68
C ASN A 2 38.56 -44.85 39.23
N LEU A 3 38.97 -43.98 38.29
CA LEU A 3 40.29 -43.81 37.63
C LEU A 3 40.90 -45.14 37.16
N TYR A 4 41.06 -45.32 35.83
CA TYR A 4 42.37 -45.44 35.16
C TYR A 4 42.21 -45.33 33.64
N ALA A 5 43.00 -44.43 33.06
CA ALA A 5 43.23 -44.27 31.63
C ALA A 5 44.30 -45.25 31.15
N VAL A 6 44.16 -45.78 29.93
CA VAL A 6 45.28 -46.34 29.16
C VAL A 6 45.12 -45.90 27.69
N LEU A 7 46.10 -45.13 27.24
CA LEU A 7 46.31 -44.68 25.87
C LEU A 7 46.67 -45.86 24.95
N TRP A 8 46.18 -45.85 23.72
CA TRP A 8 46.81 -46.55 22.59
C TRP A 8 47.05 -45.56 21.45
N ALA A 9 48.27 -45.59 20.94
CA ALA A 9 48.80 -44.74 19.89
C ALA A 9 48.72 -45.44 18.52
N GLY A 10 48.52 -44.63 17.47
CA GLY A 10 49.12 -44.78 16.14
C GLY A 10 48.50 -45.80 15.17
N LEU A 11 47.95 -45.31 14.04
CA LEU A 11 48.68 -45.28 12.75
C LEU A 11 47.85 -44.51 11.71
N ALA A 12 48.43 -43.46 11.14
CA ALA A 12 47.91 -42.78 9.95
C ALA A 12 48.54 -43.42 8.71
N VAL A 13 47.73 -43.74 7.71
CA VAL A 13 48.20 -44.12 6.37
C VAL A 13 47.89 -42.96 5.42
N LEU A 14 48.94 -42.24 5.01
CA LEU A 14 48.96 -41.40 3.82
C LEU A 14 49.08 -42.32 2.59
N ALA A 15 48.25 -42.10 1.58
CA ALA A 15 48.50 -42.56 0.23
C ALA A 15 48.65 -41.34 -0.69
N SER A 16 49.89 -41.12 -1.13
CA SER A 16 50.28 -40.17 -2.16
C SER A 16 50.33 -40.90 -3.50
N VAL A 17 49.77 -40.32 -4.57
CA VAL A 17 50.16 -40.67 -5.95
C VAL A 17 50.35 -39.36 -6.72
N GLN A 18 51.55 -39.21 -7.27
CA GLN A 18 52.04 -38.07 -8.04
C GLN A 18 51.65 -38.17 -9.53
N ALA A 19 51.69 -36.99 -10.15
CA ALA A 19 51.49 -36.69 -11.56
C ALA A 19 52.56 -37.27 -12.51
N GLN A 20 52.23 -37.32 -13.80
CA GLN A 20 53.17 -37.21 -14.91
C GLN A 20 52.63 -36.28 -16.02
N ASP A 21 53.52 -35.41 -16.49
CA ASP A 21 53.43 -34.36 -17.52
C ASP A 21 53.17 -34.91 -18.94
N GLY A 22 52.42 -34.19 -19.81
CA GLY A 22 52.90 -33.24 -20.83
C GLY A 22 52.38 -33.72 -22.22
N SER A 23 52.05 -32.95 -23.26
CA SER A 23 52.41 -31.61 -23.74
C SER A 23 51.50 -31.24 -24.94
N GLN A 24 51.14 -29.95 -25.07
CA GLN A 24 50.85 -29.10 -26.26
C GLN A 24 49.94 -29.64 -27.39
N THR A 25 48.89 -28.92 -27.85
CA THR A 25 48.88 -27.72 -28.74
C THR A 25 47.37 -27.48 -28.99
N GLN A 26 46.74 -26.31 -28.95
CA GLN A 26 46.86 -25.18 -29.87
C GLN A 26 45.89 -24.09 -29.35
N ALA A 27 46.39 -22.86 -29.20
CA ALA A 27 45.58 -21.68 -28.90
C ALA A 27 44.88 -21.23 -30.19
N GLN A 28 43.58 -20.94 -30.11
CA GLN A 28 42.88 -20.19 -31.15
C GLN A 28 42.32 -18.90 -30.55
N THR A 29 43.14 -17.87 -30.67
CA THR A 29 42.77 -16.46 -30.65
C THR A 29 41.77 -16.17 -31.77
N SER A 30 40.59 -15.66 -31.45
CA SER A 30 39.78 -14.89 -32.39
C SER A 30 39.81 -13.42 -31.96
N GLN A 31 40.59 -12.64 -32.70
CA GLN A 31 40.60 -11.18 -32.66
C GLN A 31 39.22 -10.66 -33.11
N PHE A 32 38.64 -9.72 -32.37
CA PHE A 32 37.60 -8.84 -32.90
C PHE A 32 38.29 -7.51 -33.23
N GLU A 33 38.56 -7.33 -34.53
CA GLU A 33 39.15 -6.13 -35.09
C GLU A 33 38.04 -5.15 -35.48
N VAL A 34 38.32 -3.88 -35.23
CA VAL A 34 37.49 -2.72 -35.53
C VAL A 34 37.47 -2.48 -37.04
N GLY A 35 36.30 -2.34 -37.64
CA GLY A 35 36.15 -1.97 -39.05
C GLY A 35 34.73 -1.53 -39.39
N SER A 36 34.56 -0.21 -39.57
CA SER A 36 33.44 0.38 -40.32
C SER A 36 33.46 -0.10 -41.77
N PRO A 37 32.32 -0.16 -42.47
CA PRO A 37 32.15 0.85 -43.51
C PRO A 37 30.73 1.39 -43.68
N GLU A 38 30.71 2.64 -44.16
CA GLU A 38 29.59 3.40 -44.68
C GLU A 38 28.97 2.74 -45.92
N SER A 39 27.66 2.91 -46.11
CA SER A 39 27.16 3.54 -47.34
C SER A 39 25.71 4.00 -47.17
N GLN A 40 25.55 5.31 -47.34
CA GLN A 40 24.31 6.03 -47.50
C GLN A 40 23.82 5.93 -48.96
N ALA A 41 22.51 5.99 -49.15
CA ALA A 41 21.86 6.74 -50.24
C ALA A 41 20.43 7.05 -49.78
N ALA A 42 20.14 8.30 -49.40
CA ALA A 42 19.61 9.39 -50.26
C ALA A 42 18.07 9.47 -50.11
N SER A 43 17.40 10.62 -49.93
CA SER A 43 17.80 12.03 -50.02
C SER A 43 16.65 12.95 -49.60
N GLN A 44 16.99 14.20 -49.22
CA GLN A 44 16.21 15.45 -49.27
C GLN A 44 15.06 15.59 -48.24
N GLY A 45 14.94 16.63 -47.43
CA GLY A 45 15.60 17.94 -47.36
C GLY A 45 14.54 19.00 -47.03
N ALA A 46 14.66 19.68 -45.89
CA ALA A 46 14.28 21.08 -45.67
C ALA A 46 14.48 21.46 -44.20
N SER A 47 15.43 22.37 -43.98
CA SER A 47 15.67 23.06 -42.72
C SER A 47 14.65 24.18 -42.55
N GLN A 48 13.95 24.22 -41.41
CA GLN A 48 13.44 25.48 -40.85
C GLN A 48 13.61 25.47 -39.33
N THR A 49 14.37 26.47 -38.88
CA THR A 49 14.57 26.92 -37.52
C THR A 49 13.25 27.22 -36.80
N GLN A 50 13.04 26.65 -35.62
CA GLN A 50 12.05 27.10 -34.64
C GLN A 50 12.75 27.39 -33.30
N GLY A 51 12.41 28.54 -32.72
CA GLY A 51 12.99 29.09 -31.50
C GLY A 51 12.66 28.31 -30.22
N PRO A 52 13.05 28.82 -29.04
CA PRO A 52 12.96 28.09 -27.79
C PRO A 52 11.50 27.88 -27.39
N VAL A 53 11.12 26.63 -27.14
CA VAL A 53 9.83 26.25 -26.56
C VAL A 53 9.82 26.69 -25.10
N GLU A 54 8.96 27.65 -24.78
CA GLU A 54 8.64 28.08 -23.41
C GLU A 54 8.08 26.91 -22.60
N THR A 55 8.68 26.68 -21.44
CA THR A 55 8.19 25.76 -20.42
C THR A 55 7.01 26.41 -19.69
N SER A 56 5.82 25.82 -19.80
CA SER A 56 4.65 26.25 -19.02
C SER A 56 4.85 25.94 -17.53
N LYS A 57 4.97 27.00 -16.71
CA LYS A 57 4.99 26.92 -15.24
C LYS A 57 3.59 26.59 -14.67
N PRO A 58 3.51 25.89 -13.52
CA PRO A 58 2.23 25.54 -12.89
C PRO A 58 1.57 26.77 -12.25
N THR A 59 0.27 26.95 -12.48
CA THR A 59 -0.51 28.07 -11.95
C THR A 59 -1.10 27.71 -10.58
N THR A 60 -0.48 28.21 -9.51
CA THR A 60 -1.07 28.18 -8.15
C THR A 60 -2.11 29.30 -8.03
N LYS A 61 -3.38 28.97 -7.77
CA LYS A 61 -4.40 29.97 -7.42
C LYS A 61 -4.36 30.24 -5.92
N TYR A 62 -3.98 31.45 -5.52
CA TYR A 62 -4.08 31.93 -4.14
C TYR A 62 -5.46 32.56 -3.91
N ILE A 63 -6.07 32.29 -2.76
CA ILE A 63 -7.27 33.00 -2.29
C ILE A 63 -6.80 34.26 -1.55
N ASP A 64 -7.28 35.43 -1.98
CA ASP A 64 -6.99 36.72 -1.34
C ASP A 64 -8.01 37.00 -0.23
N PHE A 65 -7.56 36.96 1.02
CA PHE A 65 -8.37 37.18 2.22
C PHE A 65 -8.50 38.65 2.63
N SER A 66 -8.00 39.60 1.84
CA SER A 66 -8.05 41.04 2.17
C SER A 66 -9.44 41.68 2.06
N LYS A 67 -10.47 40.96 1.57
CA LYS A 67 -11.85 41.49 1.40
C LYS A 67 -12.86 41.03 2.46
N LEU A 68 -12.42 40.34 3.52
CA LEU A 68 -13.31 39.73 4.50
C LEU A 68 -13.31 40.44 5.86
N THR A 69 -13.25 41.78 5.89
CA THR A 69 -13.58 42.54 7.12
C THR A 69 -14.11 43.92 6.77
N GLN A 70 -15.43 44.11 6.82
CA GLN A 70 -16.04 45.38 7.22
C GLN A 70 -17.52 45.15 7.57
N ALA A 71 -17.81 45.14 8.87
CA ALA A 71 -19.15 45.22 9.41
C ALA A 71 -19.68 46.66 9.27
N PRO A 72 -20.97 46.88 8.93
CA PRO A 72 -21.51 48.22 8.93
C PRO A 72 -21.79 48.70 10.36
N SER A 73 -20.98 49.67 10.80
CA SER A 73 -21.20 50.46 12.01
C SER A 73 -22.26 51.52 11.75
N ALA A 74 -23.27 51.59 12.63
CA ALA A 74 -24.29 52.61 12.64
C ALA A 74 -23.68 54.01 12.90
N THR A 75 -24.06 55.01 12.11
CA THR A 75 -23.89 56.42 12.50
C THR A 75 -25.09 57.21 11.99
N VAL A 76 -25.87 57.70 12.96
CA VAL A 76 -27.02 58.59 12.82
C VAL A 76 -26.53 59.99 12.48
N ALA A 77 -26.93 60.54 11.33
CA ALA A 77 -26.77 61.95 11.03
C ALA A 77 -28.03 62.73 11.46
N ARG A 78 -27.87 63.64 12.43
CA ARG A 78 -28.87 64.65 12.80
C ARG A 78 -28.78 65.82 11.81
N ASN A 79 -29.88 66.13 11.12
CA ASN A 79 -30.06 67.41 10.43
C ASN A 79 -31.26 68.15 11.02
N MET A 80 -31.00 69.31 11.63
CA MET A 80 -32.00 70.32 11.95
C MET A 80 -31.93 71.42 10.90
N THR A 81 -33.04 71.67 10.20
CA THR A 81 -33.43 73.01 9.73
C THR A 81 -34.91 73.05 9.30
N LYS A 82 -35.73 73.60 10.20
CA LYS A 82 -36.71 74.69 10.01
C LYS A 82 -37.55 74.74 8.71
N GLY A 83 -38.84 74.42 8.88
CA GLY A 83 -39.96 75.29 8.47
C GLY A 83 -40.54 75.13 7.07
N THR A 84 -41.72 74.51 6.99
CA THR A 84 -43.01 75.09 6.53
C THR A 84 -43.88 74.08 5.79
N MET A 85 -45.19 74.21 6.05
CA MET A 85 -46.35 73.65 5.37
C MET A 85 -46.66 72.15 5.58
N ARG A 86 -47.77 71.95 6.29
CA ARG A 86 -48.50 70.70 6.50
C ARG A 86 -49.50 70.53 5.34
N PRO A 87 -49.42 69.46 4.54
CA PRO A 87 -50.52 69.01 3.70
C PRO A 87 -51.33 67.89 4.37
N ASP A 88 -52.63 68.00 4.15
CA ASP A 88 -53.82 67.19 4.45
C ASP A 88 -53.65 65.64 4.60
N PRO A 89 -54.22 64.98 5.64
CA PRO A 89 -54.12 63.52 5.85
C PRO A 89 -55.13 62.66 5.04
N ARG A 90 -55.42 62.97 3.77
CA ARG A 90 -56.44 62.23 2.97
C ARG A 90 -56.07 61.80 1.55
N GLN A 91 -54.80 61.49 1.26
CA GLN A 91 -54.46 60.78 0.02
C GLN A 91 -53.63 59.53 0.29
N GLU A 92 -54.27 58.36 0.16
CA GLU A 92 -53.56 57.09 0.00
C GLU A 92 -53.05 56.97 -1.45
N PRO A 93 -51.78 56.59 -1.67
CA PRO A 93 -51.27 56.35 -3.02
C PRO A 93 -51.85 55.04 -3.59
N PRO A 94 -52.10 54.95 -4.91
CA PRO A 94 -52.63 53.73 -5.52
C PRO A 94 -51.63 52.57 -5.41
N THR A 95 -52.12 51.40 -4.99
CA THR A 95 -51.35 50.15 -4.93
C THR A 95 -50.93 49.71 -6.34
N PRO A 96 -49.64 49.42 -6.61
CA PRO A 96 -49.21 48.88 -7.89
C PRO A 96 -49.80 47.49 -8.15
N ALA A 97 -50.19 47.21 -9.39
CA ALA A 97 -50.66 45.89 -9.81
C ALA A 97 -49.52 44.84 -9.72
N PRO A 98 -49.83 43.57 -9.40
CA PRO A 98 -48.81 42.53 -9.26
C PRO A 98 -48.12 42.23 -10.61
N THR A 99 -46.79 42.21 -10.59
CA THR A 99 -45.95 41.79 -11.73
C THR A 99 -46.19 40.29 -12.02
N PRO A 100 -46.46 39.88 -13.28
CA PRO A 100 -46.60 38.47 -13.63
C PRO A 100 -45.33 37.68 -13.30
N ALA A 101 -45.50 36.46 -12.77
CA ALA A 101 -44.39 35.55 -12.51
C ALA A 101 -43.69 35.15 -13.83
N PRO A 102 -42.35 35.07 -13.87
CA PRO A 102 -41.63 34.67 -15.08
C PRO A 102 -41.96 33.22 -15.47
N THR A 103 -42.21 33.02 -16.76
CA THR A 103 -42.42 31.69 -17.35
C THR A 103 -41.17 30.82 -17.16
N PRO A 104 -41.29 29.57 -16.66
CA PRO A 104 -40.15 28.67 -16.53
C PRO A 104 -39.49 28.40 -17.88
N ALA A 105 -38.16 28.45 -17.92
CA ALA A 105 -37.39 28.05 -19.10
C ALA A 105 -37.61 26.56 -19.41
N PRO A 106 -37.62 26.14 -20.68
CA PRO A 106 -37.83 24.74 -21.06
C PRO A 106 -36.71 23.86 -20.50
N THR A 107 -37.10 22.73 -19.90
CA THR A 107 -36.19 21.71 -19.40
C THR A 107 -35.44 21.05 -20.57
N PRO A 108 -34.09 20.97 -20.54
CA PRO A 108 -33.33 20.26 -21.57
C PRO A 108 -33.74 18.79 -21.66
N ALA A 109 -33.75 18.24 -22.88
CA ALA A 109 -34.00 16.83 -23.10
C ALA A 109 -32.90 15.96 -22.44
N PRO A 110 -33.25 14.76 -21.92
CA PRO A 110 -32.28 13.89 -21.27
C PRO A 110 -31.20 13.42 -22.26
N THR A 111 -29.93 13.59 -21.88
CA THR A 111 -28.78 13.05 -22.60
C THR A 111 -28.83 11.51 -22.55
N PRO A 112 -28.64 10.80 -23.67
CA PRO A 112 -28.58 9.34 -23.69
C PRO A 112 -27.49 8.81 -22.76
N ALA A 113 -27.76 7.70 -22.07
CA ALA A 113 -26.76 7.02 -21.26
C ALA A 113 -25.59 6.54 -22.13
N PRO A 114 -24.34 6.61 -21.65
CA PRO A 114 -23.18 6.12 -22.40
C PRO A 114 -23.30 4.61 -22.64
N THR A 115 -23.04 4.19 -23.87
CA THR A 115 -22.95 2.77 -24.24
C THR A 115 -21.82 2.10 -23.45
N PRO A 116 -22.06 0.97 -22.76
CA PRO A 116 -21.01 0.26 -22.04
C PRO A 116 -19.90 -0.17 -23.00
N ALA A 117 -18.65 -0.03 -22.56
CA ALA A 117 -17.48 -0.49 -23.31
C ALA A 117 -17.58 -2.01 -23.56
N PRO A 118 -17.07 -2.51 -24.70
CA PRO A 118 -17.11 -3.94 -25.00
C PRO A 118 -16.34 -4.72 -23.92
N THR A 119 -16.95 -5.79 -23.42
CA THR A 119 -16.30 -6.72 -22.50
C THR A 119 -15.11 -7.37 -23.22
N PRO A 120 -13.89 -7.32 -22.66
CA PRO A 120 -12.73 -7.99 -23.23
C PRO A 120 -13.03 -9.49 -23.43
N ALA A 121 -12.52 -10.07 -24.51
CA ALA A 121 -12.60 -11.51 -24.71
C ALA A 121 -11.93 -12.24 -23.53
N PRO A 122 -12.44 -13.43 -23.13
CA PRO A 122 -11.83 -14.21 -22.06
C PRO A 122 -10.37 -14.52 -22.41
N THR A 123 -9.45 -14.18 -21.51
CA THR A 123 -8.04 -14.57 -21.62
C THR A 123 -7.96 -16.10 -21.68
N PRO A 124 -7.22 -16.70 -22.64
CA PRO A 124 -7.02 -18.14 -22.69
C PRO A 124 -6.54 -18.69 -21.35
N ASP A 125 -7.01 -19.88 -20.97
CA ASP A 125 -6.56 -20.57 -19.76
C ASP A 125 -5.05 -20.82 -19.87
N PRO A 126 -4.20 -20.27 -18.97
CA PRO A 126 -2.74 -20.26 -19.10
C PRO A 126 -2.05 -21.64 -18.98
N GLY A 127 -2.81 -22.73 -19.08
CA GLY A 127 -2.34 -24.08 -18.81
C GLY A 127 -2.27 -24.38 -17.31
N PRO A 128 -1.73 -25.55 -16.92
CA PRO A 128 -1.59 -25.91 -15.52
C PRO A 128 -0.66 -24.92 -14.82
N TRP A 129 -1.20 -24.20 -13.84
CA TRP A 129 -0.42 -23.25 -13.05
C TRP A 129 0.64 -23.98 -12.21
N VAL A 130 1.87 -23.48 -12.26
CA VAL A 130 3.00 -24.03 -11.52
C VAL A 130 3.54 -22.95 -10.58
N THR A 131 3.83 -23.32 -9.34
CA THR A 131 4.46 -22.42 -8.37
C THR A 131 5.87 -22.04 -8.85
N LYS A 132 6.19 -20.75 -8.85
CA LYS A 132 7.56 -20.25 -9.11
C LYS A 132 8.04 -19.43 -7.93
N THR A 133 9.17 -19.83 -7.36
CA THR A 133 9.82 -19.12 -6.25
C THR A 133 11.06 -18.40 -6.76
N ILE A 134 11.23 -17.12 -6.37
CA ILE A 134 12.36 -16.26 -6.75
C ILE A 134 13.06 -15.70 -5.50
N GLY A 135 14.19 -15.00 -5.67
CA GLY A 135 14.89 -14.36 -4.56
C GLY A 135 13.99 -13.35 -3.84
N HIS A 136 14.15 -13.20 -2.52
CA HIS A 136 13.26 -12.33 -1.75
C HIS A 136 13.43 -10.84 -2.10
N ASP A 137 14.60 -10.45 -2.61
CA ASP A 137 14.88 -9.11 -3.14
C ASP A 137 14.49 -8.96 -4.64
N ASP A 138 14.14 -10.05 -5.34
CA ASP A 138 13.77 -10.02 -6.78
C ASP A 138 12.27 -9.81 -7.01
N VAL A 139 11.45 -9.98 -5.96
CA VAL A 139 10.01 -9.79 -6.06
C VAL A 139 9.72 -8.29 -6.21
N LYS A 140 9.11 -7.92 -7.33
CA LYS A 140 8.64 -6.56 -7.56
C LYS A 140 7.29 -6.34 -6.87
N PRO A 141 7.11 -5.25 -6.12
CA PRO A 141 5.82 -4.92 -5.53
C PRO A 141 4.82 -4.49 -6.60
N PHE A 142 3.54 -4.61 -6.27
CA PHE A 142 2.47 -3.91 -6.97
C PHE A 142 2.51 -2.43 -6.60
N PRO A 143 2.48 -1.51 -7.58
CA PRO A 143 2.22 -0.11 -7.28
C PRO A 143 0.83 0.03 -6.66
N GLN A 144 0.65 0.99 -5.76
CA GLN A 144 -0.68 1.28 -5.23
C GLN A 144 -1.56 1.89 -6.34
N PRO A 145 -2.65 1.23 -6.77
CA PRO A 145 -3.56 1.80 -7.76
C PRO A 145 -4.35 2.97 -7.19
N GLU A 146 -4.82 3.86 -8.05
CA GLU A 146 -5.81 4.86 -7.65
C GLU A 146 -7.12 4.17 -7.23
N PRO A 147 -7.69 4.47 -6.04
CA PRO A 147 -8.84 3.75 -5.52
C PRO A 147 -10.16 4.19 -6.20
N VAL A 148 -10.93 3.24 -6.72
CA VAL A 148 -12.16 3.52 -7.49
C VAL A 148 -13.41 3.19 -6.66
N THR A 149 -13.47 1.96 -6.15
CA THR A 149 -14.59 1.42 -5.39
C THR A 149 -14.59 1.89 -3.94
N ILE A 150 -15.73 1.71 -3.26
CA ILE A 150 -15.89 2.03 -1.83
C ILE A 150 -14.85 1.27 -0.97
N SER A 151 -14.65 -0.02 -1.23
CA SER A 151 -13.72 -0.86 -0.48
C SER A 151 -12.26 -0.44 -0.68
N GLU A 152 -11.86 -0.06 -1.90
CA GLU A 152 -10.52 0.42 -2.20
C GLU A 152 -10.26 1.79 -1.57
N LYS A 153 -11.22 2.71 -1.66
CA LYS A 153 -11.12 4.04 -1.03
C LYS A 153 -10.99 3.92 0.49
N ALA A 154 -11.79 3.05 1.11
CA ALA A 154 -11.66 2.73 2.53
C ALA A 154 -10.30 2.09 2.83
N GLY A 155 -9.85 1.14 2.00
CA GLY A 155 -8.53 0.51 2.11
C GLY A 155 -7.39 1.53 2.16
N VAL A 156 -7.38 2.50 1.25
CA VAL A 156 -6.37 3.58 1.23
C VAL A 156 -6.54 4.53 2.42
N LYS A 157 -7.78 4.95 2.75
CA LYS A 157 -8.08 5.91 3.83
C LYS A 157 -7.63 5.40 5.21
N PHE A 158 -7.85 4.12 5.51
CA PHE A 158 -7.54 3.53 6.81
C PHE A 158 -6.19 2.81 6.85
N LYS A 159 -5.34 3.03 5.84
CA LYS A 159 -4.05 2.38 5.73
C LYS A 159 -3.22 2.63 7.01
N PRO A 160 -2.71 1.57 7.66
CA PRO A 160 -1.95 1.70 8.90
C PRO A 160 -0.52 2.17 8.65
N GLN A 161 0.07 2.78 9.67
CA GLN A 161 1.50 3.01 9.77
C GLN A 161 2.15 1.82 10.49
N ILE A 162 3.27 1.33 9.99
CA ILE A 162 4.06 0.30 10.67
C ILE A 162 5.43 0.83 11.08
N GLN A 163 5.75 0.72 12.37
CA GLN A 163 7.06 1.01 12.91
C GLN A 163 7.86 -0.30 13.06
N ILE A 164 9.02 -0.38 12.40
CA ILE A 164 9.90 -1.55 12.50
C ILE A 164 10.91 -1.34 13.63
N ARG A 165 10.64 -1.90 14.80
CA ARG A 165 11.54 -1.79 15.97
C ARG A 165 12.72 -2.75 15.86
N THR A 166 12.46 -3.99 15.47
CA THR A 166 13.48 -5.05 15.28
C THR A 166 13.16 -5.86 14.02
N GLY A 167 14.08 -6.74 13.62
CA GLY A 167 13.85 -7.64 12.49
C GLY A 167 13.76 -6.92 11.15
N CYS A 168 13.26 -7.65 10.15
CA CYS A 168 13.15 -7.20 8.77
C CYS A 168 12.16 -6.04 8.59
N VAL A 169 12.35 -5.25 7.53
CA VAL A 169 11.29 -4.38 7.00
C VAL A 169 10.30 -5.21 6.17
N PRO A 170 9.09 -4.72 5.84
CA PRO A 170 8.16 -5.45 4.99
C PRO A 170 8.64 -5.54 3.55
N TYR A 171 8.37 -6.68 2.91
CA TYR A 171 8.75 -7.01 1.54
C TYR A 171 7.53 -7.43 0.72
N PRO A 172 7.57 -7.30 -0.62
CA PRO A 172 6.61 -7.98 -1.47
C PRO A 172 6.79 -9.51 -1.38
N ALA A 173 5.70 -10.21 -1.11
CA ALA A 173 5.64 -11.67 -1.03
C ALA A 173 5.39 -12.33 -2.38
N VAL A 174 4.74 -11.62 -3.29
CA VAL A 174 4.31 -12.08 -4.62
C VAL A 174 4.30 -10.90 -5.60
N ASN A 175 4.64 -11.15 -6.86
CA ASN A 175 4.55 -10.16 -7.94
C ASN A 175 3.32 -10.41 -8.85
N GLU A 176 3.15 -9.59 -9.89
CA GLU A 176 2.02 -9.67 -10.82
C GLU A 176 1.91 -11.00 -11.58
N PHE A 177 3.00 -11.75 -11.72
CA PHE A 177 3.06 -13.04 -12.42
C PHE A 177 2.81 -14.23 -11.48
N GLY A 178 2.54 -13.98 -10.19
CA GLY A 178 2.37 -15.03 -9.19
C GLY A 178 3.68 -15.69 -8.74
N GLU A 179 4.83 -15.08 -9.03
CA GLU A 179 6.11 -15.55 -8.51
C GLU A 179 6.26 -15.10 -7.06
N THR A 180 6.59 -16.04 -6.17
CA THR A 180 6.63 -15.79 -4.72
C THR A 180 8.04 -15.68 -4.17
N SER A 181 8.16 -14.90 -3.09
CA SER A 181 9.39 -14.71 -2.35
C SER A 181 9.88 -16.04 -1.74
N GLY A 182 11.12 -16.41 -2.04
CA GLY A 182 11.81 -17.53 -1.38
C GLY A 182 12.18 -17.25 0.08
N GLY A 183 11.97 -16.02 0.57
CA GLY A 183 12.33 -15.61 1.93
C GLY A 183 13.83 -15.69 2.21
N LEU A 184 14.19 -15.59 3.48
CA LEU A 184 15.56 -15.63 3.97
C LEU A 184 15.77 -16.72 5.01
N GLN A 185 16.98 -17.29 5.02
CA GLN A 185 17.40 -18.16 6.12
C GLN A 185 17.58 -17.37 7.42
N THR A 186 17.40 -18.04 8.56
CA THR A 186 17.51 -17.43 9.91
C THR A 186 18.94 -17.20 10.37
N SER A 187 19.95 -17.53 9.56
CA SER A 187 21.34 -17.26 9.90
C SER A 187 21.64 -15.75 9.88
N GLY A 188 22.64 -15.35 10.66
CA GLY A 188 23.09 -13.97 10.72
C GLY A 188 22.23 -13.13 11.68
N SER A 189 22.35 -11.81 11.60
CA SER A 189 21.57 -10.93 12.47
C SER A 189 20.08 -10.95 12.10
N PRO A 190 19.18 -10.60 13.05
CA PRO A 190 17.74 -10.44 12.79
C PRO A 190 17.40 -9.56 11.58
N ARG A 191 18.25 -8.56 11.31
CA ARG A 191 18.13 -7.60 10.20
C ARG A 191 19.01 -7.91 8.99
N GLY A 192 19.84 -8.95 9.05
CA GLY A 192 20.78 -9.29 7.98
C GLY A 192 20.04 -9.73 6.73
N GLY A 193 20.28 -9.03 5.61
CA GLY A 193 19.72 -9.34 4.30
C GLY A 193 18.28 -8.84 4.06
N CYS A 194 17.63 -8.17 5.02
CA CYS A 194 16.22 -7.76 4.89
C CYS A 194 15.96 -6.32 5.35
N ARG A 195 16.82 -5.38 4.93
CA ARG A 195 16.69 -3.94 5.25
C ARG A 195 15.95 -3.12 4.19
N GLY A 196 15.61 -3.75 3.07
CA GLY A 196 14.92 -3.13 1.94
C GLY A 196 15.22 -3.92 0.66
N SER A 197 14.21 -4.12 -0.19
CA SER A 197 14.29 -4.98 -1.37
C SER A 197 15.05 -4.36 -2.56
N GLY A 198 15.30 -3.05 -2.54
CA GLY A 198 15.69 -2.29 -3.74
C GLY A 198 14.53 -1.99 -4.70
N HIS A 199 13.40 -2.68 -4.58
CA HIS A 199 12.17 -2.45 -5.35
C HIS A 199 11.07 -1.73 -4.57
N GLY A 200 11.24 -1.53 -3.26
CA GLY A 200 10.26 -0.91 -2.37
C GLY A 200 9.71 -1.86 -1.30
N SER A 201 8.59 -1.50 -0.71
CA SER A 201 7.91 -2.27 0.33
C SER A 201 6.44 -2.50 -0.07
N GLN A 202 5.72 -3.35 0.63
CA GLN A 202 4.32 -3.65 0.31
C GLN A 202 3.50 -3.85 1.58
N VAL A 203 2.24 -3.40 1.55
CA VAL A 203 1.17 -3.86 2.43
C VAL A 203 0.03 -4.43 1.59
N TYR A 204 -0.54 -5.54 2.04
CA TYR A 204 -1.66 -6.22 1.38
C TYR A 204 -2.96 -5.91 2.12
N GLY A 205 -4.05 -5.65 1.40
CA GLY A 205 -5.35 -5.35 1.99
C GLY A 205 -6.44 -6.34 1.59
N ARG A 206 -7.34 -6.70 2.50
CA ARG A 206 -8.60 -7.39 2.16
C ARG A 206 -9.70 -6.97 3.12
N SER A 207 -10.90 -6.73 2.61
CA SER A 207 -12.00 -6.19 3.40
C SER A 207 -13.32 -6.92 3.15
N THR A 208 -14.21 -6.88 4.15
CA THR A 208 -15.55 -7.46 4.07
C THR A 208 -16.45 -6.93 5.19
N TRP A 209 -17.76 -7.11 5.03
CA TRP A 209 -18.72 -6.94 6.11
C TRP A 209 -18.72 -8.15 7.05
N MET A 210 -18.80 -7.88 8.35
CA MET A 210 -19.00 -8.89 9.39
C MET A 210 -19.87 -8.30 10.49
N ASP A 211 -21.04 -8.91 10.70
CA ASP A 211 -22.00 -8.52 11.76
C ASP A 211 -22.31 -7.01 11.80
N GLY A 212 -22.53 -6.41 10.63
CA GLY A 212 -22.86 -4.99 10.50
C GLY A 212 -21.69 -4.01 10.68
N VAL A 213 -20.46 -4.52 10.78
CA VAL A 213 -19.21 -3.75 10.86
C VAL A 213 -18.35 -4.06 9.66
N TRP A 214 -17.68 -3.06 9.10
CA TRP A 214 -16.74 -3.25 8.00
C TRP A 214 -15.33 -3.52 8.54
N ALA A 215 -14.78 -4.69 8.19
CA ALA A 215 -13.44 -5.08 8.59
C ALA A 215 -12.47 -4.91 7.42
N ILE A 216 -11.30 -4.29 7.68
CA ILE A 216 -10.21 -4.17 6.73
C ILE A 216 -8.96 -4.79 7.35
N MET A 217 -8.50 -5.90 6.80
CA MET A 217 -7.23 -6.53 7.17
C MET A 217 -6.10 -5.94 6.32
N TYR A 218 -5.04 -5.51 6.97
CA TYR A 218 -3.78 -5.08 6.37
C TYR A 218 -2.69 -6.05 6.80
N SER A 219 -1.97 -6.63 5.85
CA SER A 219 -0.98 -7.66 6.11
C SER A 219 0.37 -7.32 5.50
N TRP A 220 1.43 -7.68 6.22
CA TRP A 220 2.82 -7.50 5.80
C TRP A 220 3.52 -8.84 5.78
N TYR A 221 4.36 -9.01 4.77
CA TYR A 221 5.27 -10.13 4.67
C TYR A 221 6.69 -9.70 5.03
N PHE A 222 7.40 -10.56 5.76
CA PHE A 222 8.81 -10.38 6.05
C PHE A 222 9.59 -11.61 5.55
N PRO A 223 10.79 -11.46 4.96
CA PRO A 223 11.53 -12.61 4.42
C PRO A 223 11.91 -13.65 5.47
N LYS A 224 12.05 -13.25 6.74
CA LYS A 224 12.29 -14.14 7.88
C LYS A 224 11.78 -13.51 9.18
N ASP A 225 11.47 -14.36 10.13
CA ASP A 225 11.34 -14.03 11.54
C ASP A 225 12.51 -14.67 12.27
N SER A 226 13.41 -13.86 12.82
CA SER A 226 14.62 -14.34 13.48
C SER A 226 14.97 -13.44 14.67
N PRO A 227 14.59 -13.81 15.91
CA PRO A 227 14.96 -13.04 17.10
C PRO A 227 16.47 -13.16 17.40
N SER A 228 17.11 -14.25 16.97
CA SER A 228 18.56 -14.47 17.05
C SER A 228 19.02 -15.38 15.92
N SER A 229 20.33 -15.37 15.63
CA SER A 229 20.94 -16.19 14.57
C SER A 229 20.58 -17.66 14.74
N ARG A 230 20.09 -18.28 13.65
CA ARG A 230 19.62 -19.67 13.57
C ARG A 230 18.36 -19.98 14.39
N MET A 231 17.74 -19.00 15.04
CA MET A 231 16.42 -19.12 15.69
C MET A 231 15.33 -18.46 14.85
N GLY A 232 14.09 -18.89 15.07
CA GLY A 232 12.91 -18.43 14.34
C GLY A 232 12.61 -19.26 13.09
N HIS A 233 12.15 -18.62 12.01
CA HIS A 233 11.82 -19.27 10.74
C HIS A 233 12.02 -18.37 9.52
N ARG A 234 12.17 -19.03 8.37
CA ARG A 234 12.02 -18.39 7.06
C ARG A 234 10.57 -17.99 6.87
N HIS A 235 10.35 -16.84 6.24
CA HIS A 235 9.07 -16.17 6.06
C HIS A 235 8.47 -15.68 7.38
N ASP A 236 7.70 -14.62 7.28
CA ASP A 236 6.79 -14.20 8.32
C ASP A 236 5.60 -13.46 7.69
N TRP A 237 4.44 -13.58 8.33
CA TRP A 237 3.21 -12.93 7.93
C TRP A 237 2.53 -12.39 9.16
N GLU A 238 2.38 -11.06 9.19
CA GLU A 238 1.69 -10.36 10.26
C GLU A 238 0.56 -9.52 9.68
N HIS A 239 -0.43 -9.16 10.51
CA HIS A 239 -1.54 -8.33 10.07
C HIS A 239 -2.23 -7.55 11.19
N ALA A 240 -2.75 -6.39 10.81
CA ALA A 240 -3.64 -5.59 11.61
C ALA A 240 -5.03 -5.56 10.97
N ILE A 241 -6.08 -5.46 11.77
CA ILE A 241 -7.45 -5.31 11.30
C ILE A 241 -8.04 -4.03 11.89
N VAL A 242 -8.54 -3.17 11.03
CA VAL A 242 -9.30 -1.98 11.39
C VAL A 242 -10.78 -2.29 11.17
N PHE A 243 -11.58 -2.08 12.20
CA PHE A 243 -13.04 -2.24 12.14
C PHE A 243 -13.67 -0.86 12.12
N ILE A 244 -14.43 -0.54 11.07
CA ILE A 244 -15.14 0.73 10.90
C ILE A 244 -16.65 0.51 10.80
N ASP A 245 -17.42 1.56 11.05
CA ASP A 245 -18.88 1.52 10.96
C ASP A 245 -19.39 1.25 9.54
N ASN A 246 -19.13 2.14 8.58
CA ASN A 246 -19.58 2.00 7.21
C ASN A 246 -18.61 2.67 6.24
N PRO A 247 -18.02 1.95 5.27
CA PRO A 247 -17.08 2.54 4.32
C PRO A 247 -17.72 3.53 3.33
N ASP A 248 -19.06 3.54 3.19
CA ASP A 248 -19.81 4.34 2.22
C ASP A 248 -20.42 5.63 2.82
N VAL A 249 -19.85 6.12 3.92
CA VAL A 249 -20.20 7.43 4.48
C VAL A 249 -19.04 8.42 4.32
N PRO A 250 -19.28 9.75 4.32
CA PRO A 250 -18.22 10.73 4.14
C PRO A 250 -17.07 10.60 5.16
N GLU A 251 -17.42 10.31 6.41
CA GLU A 251 -16.49 10.16 7.52
C GLU A 251 -16.72 8.86 8.29
N PRO A 252 -16.22 7.72 7.78
CA PRO A 252 -16.33 6.46 8.51
C PRO A 252 -15.52 6.53 9.81
N LYS A 253 -16.03 5.90 10.86
CA LYS A 253 -15.43 5.91 12.19
C LYS A 253 -14.77 4.59 12.50
N ILE A 254 -13.54 4.63 13.02
CA ILE A 254 -12.88 3.46 13.58
C ILE A 254 -13.60 3.08 14.88
N LEU A 255 -14.18 1.88 14.88
CA LEU A 255 -14.88 1.31 16.03
C LEU A 255 -13.93 0.50 16.91
N ALA A 256 -13.02 -0.25 16.29
CA ALA A 256 -12.11 -1.15 16.97
C ALA A 256 -10.90 -1.51 16.10
N CYS A 257 -9.90 -2.13 16.72
CA CYS A 257 -8.73 -2.66 16.01
C CYS A 257 -8.23 -3.94 16.66
N SER A 258 -7.55 -4.75 15.87
CA SER A 258 -6.85 -5.94 16.35
C SER A 258 -5.54 -6.10 15.62
N VAL A 259 -4.51 -6.59 16.31
CA VAL A 259 -3.19 -6.86 15.73
C VAL A 259 -2.80 -8.30 16.03
N SER A 260 -2.22 -8.98 15.04
CA SER A 260 -1.70 -10.33 15.21
C SER A 260 -0.61 -10.35 16.28
N SER A 261 -0.66 -11.36 17.15
CA SER A 261 0.38 -11.55 18.16
C SER A 261 0.53 -13.04 18.39
N HIS A 262 1.58 -13.61 17.79
CA HIS A 262 1.82 -15.06 17.73
C HIS A 262 0.57 -15.81 17.26
N ASP A 263 0.09 -16.80 18.03
CA ASP A 263 -1.10 -17.58 17.68
C ASP A 263 -2.43 -16.83 17.88
N GLY A 264 -2.42 -15.60 18.41
CA GLY A 264 -3.60 -14.87 18.82
C GLY A 264 -3.71 -13.44 18.28
N TYR A 265 -4.46 -12.62 19.01
CA TYR A 265 -4.68 -11.21 18.72
C TYR A 265 -4.68 -10.38 19.98
N LYS A 266 -4.05 -9.21 19.92
CA LYS A 266 -4.37 -8.11 20.84
C LYS A 266 -5.54 -7.34 20.25
N LYS A 267 -6.63 -7.24 21.01
CA LYS A 267 -7.93 -6.72 20.56
C LYS A 267 -8.32 -5.49 21.36
N TYR A 268 -8.83 -4.47 20.69
CA TYR A 268 -9.19 -3.20 21.32
C TYR A 268 -10.52 -2.68 20.78
N SER A 269 -11.49 -2.44 21.66
CA SER A 269 -12.81 -1.90 21.34
C SER A 269 -13.23 -0.91 22.44
N PRO A 270 -13.05 0.42 22.26
CA PRO A 270 -12.47 1.07 21.08
C PRO A 270 -10.94 0.92 21.00
N CYS A 271 -10.35 1.30 19.86
CA CYS A 271 -8.90 1.51 19.78
C CYS A 271 -8.46 2.59 20.79
N PRO A 272 -7.32 2.42 21.47
CA PRO A 272 -6.75 3.49 22.26
C PRO A 272 -6.47 4.72 21.39
N SER A 273 -6.83 5.91 21.85
CA SER A 273 -6.68 7.13 21.02
C SER A 273 -5.23 7.41 20.61
N TYR A 274 -4.26 7.10 21.47
CA TYR A 274 -2.84 7.31 21.19
C TYR A 274 -2.29 6.45 20.05
N VAL A 275 -3.01 5.37 19.65
CA VAL A 275 -2.60 4.49 18.55
C VAL A 275 -3.20 4.91 17.21
N ILE A 276 -4.03 5.94 17.18
CA ILE A 276 -4.65 6.46 15.95
C ILE A 276 -4.01 7.81 15.61
N ASP A 277 -3.62 7.96 14.34
CA ASP A 277 -3.14 9.22 13.75
C ASP A 277 -4.03 9.55 12.55
N GLY A 278 -4.94 10.52 12.72
CA GLY A 278 -6.03 10.76 11.77
C GLY A 278 -6.92 9.52 11.62
N THR A 279 -6.84 8.85 10.47
CA THR A 279 -7.52 7.57 10.17
C THR A 279 -6.59 6.36 10.15
N SER A 280 -5.30 6.56 10.44
CA SER A 280 -4.28 5.50 10.38
C SER A 280 -4.04 4.90 11.75
N LEU A 281 -4.22 3.58 11.84
CA LEU A 281 -3.74 2.80 12.99
C LEU A 281 -2.22 2.73 12.98
N LYS A 282 -1.58 2.98 14.13
CA LYS A 282 -0.14 2.83 14.33
C LYS A 282 0.16 1.48 14.97
N VAL A 283 0.91 0.65 14.24
CA VAL A 283 1.37 -0.66 14.70
C VAL A 283 2.89 -0.73 14.73
N ARG A 284 3.43 -1.63 15.54
CA ARG A 284 4.87 -1.88 15.66
C ARG A 284 5.16 -3.35 15.45
N TYR A 285 6.10 -3.64 14.58
CA TYR A 285 6.71 -4.96 14.44
C TYR A 285 7.96 -5.04 15.32
N LYS A 286 7.97 -6.00 16.24
CA LYS A 286 9.06 -6.22 17.21
C LYS A 286 9.15 -7.69 17.57
N HIS A 287 10.25 -8.09 18.19
CA HIS A 287 10.29 -9.28 19.04
C HIS A 287 10.60 -8.87 20.48
N ALA A 288 10.21 -9.73 21.42
CA ALA A 288 10.60 -9.63 22.82
C ALA A 288 11.23 -10.96 23.23
N TRP A 289 12.55 -10.97 23.40
CA TRP A 289 13.29 -12.19 23.72
C TRP A 289 12.68 -12.91 24.95
N PRO A 290 12.47 -14.24 24.90
CA PRO A 290 12.91 -15.19 23.87
C PRO A 290 11.90 -15.46 22.75
N LEU A 291 10.80 -14.71 22.68
CA LEU A 291 9.76 -14.90 21.67
C LEU A 291 10.19 -14.33 20.31
N ASN A 292 9.57 -14.92 19.29
CA ASN A 292 9.61 -14.50 17.89
C ASN A 292 8.97 -13.11 17.69
N HIS A 293 8.93 -12.62 16.45
CA HIS A 293 8.29 -11.35 16.19
C HIS A 293 6.76 -11.43 16.37
N ASP A 294 6.17 -10.27 16.66
CA ASP A 294 4.74 -10.04 16.78
C ASP A 294 4.39 -8.60 16.37
N LEU A 295 3.10 -8.33 16.17
CA LEU A 295 2.60 -6.96 16.14
C LEU A 295 2.12 -6.50 17.51
N ASP A 296 2.32 -5.20 17.74
CA ASP A 296 1.74 -4.47 18.84
C ASP A 296 1.15 -3.16 18.34
N THR A 297 0.24 -2.58 19.12
CA THR A 297 -0.13 -1.18 18.89
C THR A 297 0.96 -0.27 19.45
N THR A 298 1.08 0.96 18.92
CA THR A 298 2.12 1.89 19.37
C THR A 298 1.66 3.34 19.31
N GLY A 299 2.22 4.17 20.18
CA GLY A 299 2.08 5.63 20.10
C GLY A 299 3.03 6.27 19.09
N ASP A 300 4.11 5.57 18.72
CA ASP A 300 5.12 6.08 17.80
C ASP A 300 4.63 6.06 16.35
N ALA A 301 5.01 7.07 15.57
CA ALA A 301 4.79 7.08 14.13
C ALA A 301 5.58 5.96 13.43
N GLY A 302 5.00 5.45 12.34
CA GLY A 302 5.60 4.45 11.47
C GLY A 302 5.74 4.97 10.05
N THR A 303 5.92 4.06 9.10
CA THR A 303 5.91 4.37 7.66
C THR A 303 4.70 3.72 6.99
N PHE A 304 4.28 4.30 5.87
CA PHE A 304 3.33 3.69 4.94
C PHE A 304 4.07 2.89 3.87
N GLN A 305 3.37 1.90 3.32
CA GLN A 305 3.80 1.12 2.16
C GLN A 305 2.74 1.24 1.08
N ASP A 306 3.10 0.93 -0.16
CA ASP A 306 2.13 0.82 -1.24
C ASP A 306 1.14 -0.30 -0.92
N LEU A 307 -0.15 0.04 -0.98
CA LEU A 307 -1.24 -0.88 -0.71
C LEU A 307 -1.69 -1.55 -2.00
N ILE A 308 -1.82 -2.87 -1.97
CA ILE A 308 -2.55 -3.61 -2.98
C ILE A 308 -3.69 -4.39 -2.32
N MET A 309 -4.92 -4.10 -2.71
CA MET A 309 -6.09 -4.85 -2.22
C MET A 309 -6.19 -6.20 -2.90
N TRP A 310 -6.78 -7.20 -2.23
CA TRP A 310 -6.93 -8.56 -2.73
C TRP A 310 -7.54 -8.61 -4.13
N ASP A 311 -8.60 -7.85 -4.35
CA ASP A 311 -9.33 -7.82 -5.62
C ASP A 311 -8.62 -6.99 -6.71
N GLN A 312 -7.57 -6.25 -6.36
CA GLN A 312 -6.72 -5.52 -7.31
C GLN A 312 -5.51 -6.35 -7.79
N MET A 313 -5.20 -7.45 -7.10
CA MET A 313 -4.12 -8.34 -7.52
C MET A 313 -4.51 -9.15 -8.76
N SER A 314 -3.50 -9.52 -9.56
CA SER A 314 -3.69 -10.46 -10.67
C SER A 314 -4.23 -11.81 -10.18
N ASN A 315 -4.87 -12.55 -11.09
CA ASN A 315 -5.34 -13.91 -10.79
C ASN A 315 -4.16 -14.83 -10.41
N ASP A 316 -3.00 -14.66 -11.03
CA ASP A 316 -1.79 -15.40 -10.71
C ASP A 316 -1.30 -15.14 -9.29
N ALA A 317 -1.29 -13.89 -8.86
CA ALA A 317 -0.88 -13.52 -7.51
C ALA A 317 -1.84 -14.05 -6.44
N ARG A 318 -3.16 -13.95 -6.67
CA ARG A 318 -4.14 -14.55 -5.75
C ARG A 318 -4.02 -16.07 -5.70
N ARG A 319 -3.85 -16.72 -6.85
CA ARG A 319 -3.62 -18.16 -6.94
C ARG A 319 -2.35 -18.59 -6.19
N ALA A 320 -1.25 -17.85 -6.36
CA ALA A 320 -0.01 -18.04 -5.62
C ALA A 320 -0.21 -17.94 -4.10
N LEU A 321 -0.85 -16.88 -3.62
CA LEU A 321 -1.09 -16.67 -2.18
C LEU A 321 -2.09 -17.66 -1.57
N ASN A 322 -2.92 -18.29 -2.39
CA ASN A 322 -3.78 -19.40 -1.97
C ASN A 322 -3.03 -20.74 -1.91
N ALA A 323 -2.09 -20.99 -2.81
CA ALA A 323 -1.48 -22.31 -3.01
C ALA A 323 -0.10 -22.48 -2.37
N VAL A 324 0.70 -21.41 -2.26
CA VAL A 324 2.10 -21.49 -1.80
C VAL A 324 2.16 -21.61 -0.28
N HIS A 325 2.92 -22.60 0.19
CA HIS A 325 3.19 -22.82 1.60
C HIS A 325 4.42 -22.02 2.07
N PHE A 326 4.23 -21.05 2.96
CA PHE A 326 5.28 -20.19 3.52
C PHE A 326 5.92 -20.76 4.81
N GLY A 327 6.06 -22.07 4.90
CA GLY A 327 6.71 -22.73 6.03
C GLY A 327 5.88 -22.61 7.31
N LYS A 328 6.39 -21.89 8.32
CA LYS A 328 5.65 -21.64 9.57
C LYS A 328 4.71 -20.44 9.48
N ALA A 329 4.91 -19.58 8.49
CA ALA A 329 4.08 -18.40 8.26
C ALA A 329 2.87 -18.79 7.38
N ASN A 330 1.73 -18.14 7.62
CA ASN A 330 0.50 -18.38 6.87
C ASN A 330 -0.04 -17.07 6.33
N THR A 331 -0.35 -17.00 5.02
CA THR A 331 -0.97 -15.82 4.42
C THR A 331 -2.37 -15.59 5.04
N PRO A 332 -2.58 -14.50 5.81
CA PRO A 332 -3.75 -14.40 6.68
C PRO A 332 -5.02 -13.93 5.95
N PHE A 333 -4.87 -13.38 4.75
CA PHE A 333 -5.94 -12.79 3.93
C PHE A 333 -6.23 -13.58 2.65
N ASN A 334 -5.65 -14.78 2.50
CA ASN A 334 -6.00 -15.66 1.39
C ASN A 334 -7.42 -16.24 1.58
N ASP A 335 -7.96 -16.93 0.58
CA ASP A 335 -9.36 -17.36 0.58
C ASP A 335 -9.71 -18.31 1.73
N GLY A 336 -8.77 -19.21 2.09
CA GLY A 336 -8.97 -20.17 3.19
C GLY A 336 -8.86 -19.55 4.58
N ASN A 337 -8.06 -18.50 4.75
CA ASN A 337 -7.73 -17.96 6.07
C ASN A 337 -8.45 -16.67 6.43
N PHE A 338 -8.88 -15.88 5.44
CA PHE A 338 -9.37 -14.52 5.67
C PHE A 338 -10.53 -14.47 6.67
N ARG A 339 -11.62 -15.21 6.41
CA ARG A 339 -12.79 -15.19 7.27
C ARG A 339 -12.52 -15.79 8.67
N PRO A 340 -11.90 -16.98 8.81
CA PRO A 340 -11.54 -17.52 10.13
C PRO A 340 -10.64 -16.58 10.95
N LYS A 341 -9.72 -15.86 10.31
CA LYS A 341 -8.84 -14.89 10.98
C LYS A 341 -9.61 -13.66 11.46
N LEU A 342 -10.56 -13.15 10.68
CA LEU A 342 -11.44 -12.06 11.12
C LEU A 342 -12.27 -12.46 12.35
N GLU A 343 -12.87 -13.66 12.33
CA GLU A 343 -13.67 -14.17 13.45
C GLU A 343 -12.83 -14.35 14.72
N LYS A 344 -11.62 -14.89 14.57
CA LYS A 344 -10.67 -15.01 15.70
C LYS A 344 -10.23 -13.66 16.22
N ALA A 345 -10.12 -12.65 15.37
CA ALA A 345 -9.72 -11.29 15.72
C ALA A 345 -10.88 -10.42 16.21
N TRP A 346 -12.14 -10.85 16.11
CA TRP A 346 -13.30 -10.03 16.46
C TRP A 346 -13.18 -9.42 17.88
N PRO A 347 -13.20 -8.08 18.02
CA PRO A 347 -12.90 -7.40 19.27
C PRO A 347 -14.15 -7.02 20.08
N PHE A 348 -15.33 -7.09 19.47
CA PHE A 348 -16.59 -6.77 20.13
C PHE A 348 -17.06 -7.98 20.95
N LYS A 349 -17.53 -7.74 22.18
CA LYS A 349 -18.14 -8.78 23.00
C LYS A 349 -19.35 -9.34 22.24
N LYS A 350 -19.48 -10.67 22.23
CA LYS A 350 -20.68 -11.33 21.73
C LYS A 350 -21.85 -11.12 22.67
#